data_AF-A0A925AXQ1-F1
#
_entry.id   AF-A0A925AXQ1-F1
#
_cell.length_a   1.000
_cell.length_b   1.000
_cell.length_c   1.000
_cell.angle_alpha   90.00
_cell.angle_beta   90.00
_cell.angle_gamma   90.00
#
_symmetry.space_group_name_H-M   'P 1'
#
loop_
_entity.id
_entity.type
_entity.pdbx_description
1 polymer ?
#
loop_
_entity_poly.entity_id
_entity_poly.type
_entity_poly.pdbx_seq_one_letter_code
_entity_poly.pdbx_strand_id
1 'polypeptide(L)'
;RAAIDGLDDTDRIVTAPMSLAKGLEFRAVAVMACDDEVIPLQERIEAVGDDADLREVYDTERHLLYVACTRARDHLHITSVDPASEFIDDMRA
;
A
#
# COMPACT_ATOMS: atom_id res chain seq x y z
N ARG A 1 2.94 16.48 2.65
CA ARG A 1 3.02 17.23 1.37
C ARG A 1 3.31 16.19 0.28
N ALA A 2 2.43 15.80 -0.63
CA ALA A 2 1.01 16.09 -0.78
C ALA A 2 0.19 14.79 -0.65
N ALA A 3 -0.97 14.91 -0.01
CA ALA A 3 -1.95 13.88 0.33
C ALA A 3 -3.38 14.50 0.31
N ILE A 4 -3.98 15.02 -0.76
CA ILE A 4 -3.61 15.48 -2.11
C ILE A 4 -4.78 16.41 -2.52
N ASP A 5 -4.51 17.63 -3.00
CA ASP A 5 -5.46 18.46 -3.78
C ASP A 5 -4.64 19.32 -4.79
N GLY A 6 -5.17 19.57 -5.99
CA GLY A 6 -4.55 20.47 -7.01
C GLY A 6 -3.34 19.90 -7.80
N LEU A 7 -3.44 18.70 -8.36
CA LEU A 7 -2.37 18.14 -9.20
C LEU A 7 -2.37 18.72 -10.63
N ASP A 8 -1.73 19.89 -10.80
CA ASP A 8 -1.14 20.36 -12.07
C ASP A 8 0.28 20.92 -11.79
N ASP A 9 1.31 20.09 -11.98
CA ASP A 9 2.74 20.42 -12.21
C ASP A 9 3.48 19.07 -12.39
N THR A 10 4.00 18.75 -13.58
CA THR A 10 4.63 17.45 -13.91
C THR A 10 5.98 17.18 -13.25
N ASP A 11 6.54 18.15 -12.52
CA ASP A 11 7.92 18.14 -11.99
C ASP A 11 8.02 17.91 -10.47
N ARG A 12 7.07 17.20 -9.85
CA ARG A 12 7.07 16.97 -8.40
C ARG A 12 6.86 15.51 -8.02
N ILE A 13 7.52 15.12 -6.91
CA ILE A 13 7.24 13.86 -6.21
C ILE A 13 6.06 14.09 -5.26
N VAL A 14 5.11 13.16 -5.30
CA VAL A 14 3.94 13.15 -4.42
C VAL A 14 4.08 12.00 -3.44
N THR A 15 3.99 12.29 -2.14
CA THR A 15 4.03 11.28 -1.07
C THR A 15 2.73 11.31 -0.27
N ALA A 16 1.99 10.21 -0.27
CA ALA A 16 0.74 10.06 0.45
C ALA A 16 0.61 8.64 1.02
N PRO A 17 -0.20 8.46 2.08
CA PRO A 17 -0.68 7.14 2.49
C PRO A 17 -1.38 6.42 1.32
N MET A 18 -1.27 5.09 1.29
CA MET A 18 -1.86 4.25 0.24
C MET A 18 -3.38 4.49 0.07
N SER A 19 -4.09 4.80 1.16
CA SER A 19 -5.54 5.00 1.16
C SER A 19 -5.99 6.23 0.36
N LEU A 20 -5.10 7.19 0.13
CA LEU A 20 -5.36 8.39 -0.67
C LEU A 20 -4.95 8.23 -2.14
N ALA A 21 -4.41 7.07 -2.52
CA ALA A 21 -3.93 6.84 -3.88
C ALA A 21 -5.07 6.54 -4.87
N LYS A 22 -6.28 6.27 -4.37
CA LYS A 22 -7.43 5.87 -5.20
C LYS A 22 -7.77 6.94 -6.25
N GLY A 23 -7.90 6.51 -7.50
CA GLY A 23 -8.25 7.39 -8.62
C GLY A 23 -7.08 8.16 -9.21
N LEU A 24 -5.86 7.99 -8.68
CA LEU A 24 -4.64 8.60 -9.22
C LEU A 24 -3.90 7.60 -10.10
N GLU A 25 -3.09 8.11 -11.02
CA GLU A 25 -2.16 7.30 -11.82
C GLU A 25 -0.86 8.06 -12.06
N PHE A 26 0.26 7.34 -12.02
CA PHE A 26 1.58 7.90 -12.22
C PHE A 26 2.39 6.99 -13.14
N ARG A 27 3.31 7.57 -13.92
CA ARG A 27 4.24 6.77 -14.73
C ARG A 27 5.09 5.84 -13.87
N ALA A 28 5.58 6.33 -12.74
CA ALA A 28 6.33 5.55 -11.76
C ALA A 28 5.74 5.71 -10.36
N VAL A 29 5.63 4.60 -9.62
CA VAL A 29 5.20 4.59 -8.21
C VAL A 29 6.19 3.79 -7.38
N ALA A 30 6.58 4.34 -6.23
CA ALA A 30 7.27 3.62 -5.19
C ALA A 30 6.30 3.36 -4.02
N VAL A 31 6.00 2.10 -3.75
CA VAL A 31 5.28 1.66 -2.56
C VAL A 31 6.32 1.30 -1.51
N MET A 32 6.39 2.10 -0.45
CA MET A 32 7.48 2.02 0.53
C MET A 32 7.01 1.42 1.85
N ALA A 33 7.96 0.87 2.60
CA ALA A 33 7.72 0.22 3.89
C ALA A 33 6.68 -0.91 3.82
N CYS A 34 6.79 -1.79 2.82
CA CYS A 34 5.99 -3.02 2.75
C CYS A 34 6.60 -4.10 3.64
N ASP A 35 6.71 -3.77 4.92
CA ASP A 35 7.39 -4.55 5.95
C ASP A 35 6.38 -5.41 6.71
N ASP A 36 6.89 -6.42 7.41
CA ASP A 36 6.09 -7.14 8.42
C ASP A 36 5.53 -6.15 9.45
N GLU A 37 4.35 -6.45 10.00
CA GLU A 37 3.59 -5.61 10.94
C GLU A 37 3.15 -4.21 10.43
N VAL A 38 3.71 -3.71 9.32
CA VAL A 38 3.33 -2.43 8.68
C VAL A 38 2.19 -2.63 7.69
N ILE A 39 2.26 -3.68 6.88
CA ILE A 39 1.15 -4.13 6.04
C ILE A 39 1.14 -5.67 6.01
N PRO A 40 0.07 -6.34 6.46
CA PRO A 40 -1.08 -5.78 7.15
C PRO A 40 -0.70 -5.07 8.46
N LEU A 41 -1.38 -3.95 8.76
CA LEU A 41 -1.11 -3.19 9.98
C LEU A 41 -1.44 -4.00 11.24
N GLN A 42 -0.41 -4.28 12.05
CA GLN A 42 -0.53 -5.12 13.25
C GLN A 42 -1.58 -4.62 14.26
N GLU A 43 -1.67 -3.30 14.47
CA GLU A 43 -2.68 -2.72 15.37
C GLU A 43 -4.12 -3.09 14.94
N ARG A 44 -4.38 -3.18 13.64
CA ARG A 44 -5.70 -3.59 13.14
C ARG A 44 -5.97 -5.07 13.34
N ILE A 45 -4.93 -5.89 13.28
CA ILE A 45 -5.01 -7.34 13.56
C ILE A 45 -5.33 -7.58 15.03
N GLU A 46 -4.62 -6.89 15.93
CA GLU A 46 -4.79 -7.05 17.38
C GLU A 46 -6.14 -6.53 17.92
N ALA A 47 -6.77 -5.59 17.21
CA ALA A 47 -8.08 -5.06 17.56
C ALA A 47 -9.25 -6.00 17.26
N VAL A 48 -9.00 -7.12 16.57
CA VAL A 48 -10.05 -8.06 16.12
C VAL A 48 -10.45 -9.04 17.24
N GLY A 49 -11.76 -9.24 17.40
CA GLY A 49 -12.33 -10.13 18.41
C GLY A 49 -12.65 -11.56 17.94
N ASP A 50 -12.75 -11.80 16.63
CA ASP A 50 -13.06 -13.12 16.06
C ASP A 50 -12.40 -13.38 14.68
N ASP A 51 -12.37 -14.65 14.26
CA ASP A 51 -11.69 -15.08 13.03
C ASP A 51 -12.33 -14.56 11.73
N ALA A 52 -13.63 -14.22 11.74
CA ALA A 52 -14.31 -13.71 10.56
C ALA A 52 -13.89 -12.27 10.29
N ASP A 53 -13.86 -11.46 11.34
CA ASP A 53 -13.35 -10.09 11.32
C ASP A 53 -11.86 -10.04 10.94
N LEU A 54 -11.07 -11.07 11.32
CA LEU A 54 -9.65 -11.15 11.00
C LEU A 54 -9.41 -11.26 9.49
N ARG A 55 -10.18 -12.13 8.81
CA ARG A 55 -10.11 -12.27 7.36
C ARG A 55 -10.48 -10.98 6.66
N GLU A 56 -11.52 -10.29 7.14
CA GLU A 56 -11.92 -9.00 6.57
C GLU A 56 -10.79 -7.95 6.70
N VAL A 57 -10.15 -7.86 7.86
CA VAL A 57 -8.99 -6.97 8.05
C VAL A 57 -7.89 -7.30 7.03
N TYR A 58 -7.50 -8.56 6.92
CA TYR A 58 -6.49 -9.00 5.95
C TYR A 58 -6.87 -8.65 4.51
N ASP A 59 -8.12 -8.89 4.11
CA ASP A 59 -8.59 -8.58 2.76
C ASP A 59 -8.58 -7.07 2.49
N THR A 60 -8.96 -6.24 3.46
CA THR A 60 -8.92 -4.77 3.31
C THR A 60 -7.49 -4.23 3.24
N GLU A 61 -6.57 -4.76 4.05
CA GLU A 61 -5.14 -4.41 4.01
C GLU A 61 -4.49 -4.86 2.69
N ARG A 62 -4.80 -6.08 2.21
CA ARG A 62 -4.34 -6.54 0.90
C ARG A 62 -4.89 -5.67 -0.23
N HIS A 63 -6.15 -5.24 -0.13
CA HIS A 63 -6.73 -4.31 -1.09
C HIS A 63 -6.03 -2.95 -1.09
N LEU A 64 -5.58 -2.46 0.06
CA LEU A 64 -4.82 -1.22 0.18
C LEU A 64 -3.51 -1.30 -0.62
N LEU A 65 -2.75 -2.40 -0.47
CA LEU A 65 -1.55 -2.66 -1.25
C LEU A 65 -1.84 -2.75 -2.75
N TYR A 66 -2.86 -3.51 -3.12
CA TYR A 66 -3.29 -3.64 -4.52
C TYR A 66 -3.61 -2.29 -5.16
N VAL A 67 -4.38 -1.44 -4.46
CA VAL A 67 -4.72 -0.10 -4.96
C VAL A 67 -3.46 0.73 -5.16
N ALA A 68 -2.53 0.74 -4.20
CA ALA A 68 -1.28 1.49 -4.31
C ALA A 68 -0.41 1.00 -5.49
N CYS A 69 -0.21 -0.31 -5.62
CA CYS A 69 0.59 -0.91 -6.69
C CYS A 69 0.01 -0.62 -8.08
N THR A 70 -1.32 -0.68 -8.24
CA THR A 70 -2.00 -0.45 -9.52
C THR A 70 -2.09 1.02 -9.94
N ARG A 71 -1.53 1.95 -9.15
CA ARG A 71 -1.40 3.36 -9.61
C ARG A 71 -0.23 3.55 -10.56
N ALA A 72 0.71 2.59 -10.63
CA ALA A 72 1.82 2.60 -11.57
C ALA A 72 1.36 2.27 -12.99
N ARG A 73 1.75 3.08 -13.97
CA ARG A 73 1.53 2.82 -15.40
C ARG A 73 2.72 2.13 -16.07
N ASP A 74 3.94 2.60 -15.79
CA ASP A 74 5.15 2.11 -16.47
C ASP A 74 6.09 1.37 -15.49
N HIS A 75 6.28 1.92 -14.28
CA HIS A 75 7.25 1.40 -13.31
C HIS A 75 6.65 1.30 -11.92
N LEU A 76 6.75 0.12 -11.32
CA LEU A 76 6.42 -0.15 -9.93
C LEU A 76 7.70 -0.52 -9.19
N HIS A 77 7.96 0.16 -8.07
CA HIS A 77 9.01 -0.22 -7.13
C HIS A 77 8.37 -0.48 -5.77
N ILE A 78 8.70 -1.62 -5.17
CA ILE A 78 8.23 -1.99 -3.84
C ILE A 78 9.46 -2.18 -2.97
N THR A 79 9.48 -1.54 -1.80
CA THR A 79 10.58 -1.68 -0.85
C THR A 79 10.09 -2.28 0.45
N SER A 80 10.90 -3.16 1.02
CA SER A 80 10.72 -3.69 2.36
C SER A 80 12.06 -3.84 3.09
N VAL A 81 12.01 -3.99 4.40
CA VAL A 81 13.09 -4.55 5.23
C VAL A 81 12.90 -6.05 5.42
N ASP A 82 13.75 -6.67 6.26
CA ASP A 82 13.62 -8.06 6.70
C ASP A 82 13.18 -8.08 8.19
N PRO A 83 12.05 -8.73 8.54
CA PRO A 83 11.13 -9.43 7.65
C PRO A 83 10.27 -8.49 6.78
N ALA A 84 9.99 -8.95 5.55
CA ALA A 84 9.08 -8.28 4.62
C ALA A 84 7.63 -8.67 4.92
N SER A 85 6.68 -7.85 4.47
CA SER A 85 5.25 -8.17 4.53
C SER A 85 4.96 -9.51 3.84
N GLU A 86 4.12 -10.34 4.47
CA GLU A 86 3.63 -11.59 3.87
C GLU A 86 2.93 -11.38 2.52
N PHE A 87 2.33 -10.21 2.27
CA PHE A 87 1.70 -9.89 0.98
C PHE A 87 2.70 -9.75 -0.17
N ILE A 88 3.99 -9.57 0.13
CA ILE A 88 5.05 -9.52 -0.90
C ILE A 88 5.34 -10.91 -1.45
N ASP A 89 5.16 -11.96 -0.66
CA ASP A 89 5.37 -13.33 -1.11
C ASP A 89 4.35 -13.74 -2.18
N ASP A 90 3.12 -13.19 -2.12
CA ASP A 90 2.10 -13.35 -3.18
C ASP A 90 2.57 -12.85 -4.56
N MET A 91 3.53 -11.91 -4.60
CA MET A 91 4.05 -11.31 -5.84
C MET A 91 5.30 -11.99 -6.39
N ARG A 92 5.91 -12.91 -5.62
CA ARG A 92 7.13 -13.63 -5.99
C ARG A 92 6.86 -14.97 -6.71
N ALA A 93 5.59 -15.37 -6.78
CA ALA A 93 5.13 -16.59 -7.46
C ALA A 93 5.17 -16.46 -9.00
#